data_AF-A0A9P9PD17-F1
#
_entry.id   AF-A0A9P9PD17-F1
#
_cell.length_a   1.000
_cell.length_b   1.000
_cell.length_c   1.000
_cell.angle_alpha   90.00
_cell.angle_beta   90.00
_cell.angle_gamma   90.00
#
_symmetry.space_group_name_H-M   'P 1'
#
loop_
_entity.id
_entity.type
_entity.pdbx_description
1 polymer ?
#
loop_
_entity_poly.entity_id
_entity_poly.type
_entity_poly.pdbx_seq_one_letter_code
_entity_poly.pdbx_strand_id
1 'polypeptide(L)'
;MAGDNTWTGDPISFKFAACSGAHLQDATTGSNSQIQQAGRPYLLTMQLGGNDAHFGEILIKCIYVGDITTAQRDYPDPDGGCFKVIMTWEACLDAAASEGATKSFYFDHHDQLRAILATDLIKERDGFYLYAVGYAEFFNVKSPDSDWCNDQSFGIIKAPKLSNALHTKLNALSVKVNSIIEQSTSGFANDHIRFFNPSTLFENHRFCEPGHNLNNQYFLNDVWFWNMSPPEDDLQYATLQDTDRLETAWAQNYTFINDTQATQDQLLNIISPTGNPDDSWSGRRFHLKTLGHVASE
;
A
#
# COMPACT_ATOMS: atom_id res chain seq x y z
N MET A 1 -13.54 -7.53 -12.99
CA MET A 1 -13.06 -7.49 -14.38
C MET A 1 -13.11 -8.79 -15.18
N ALA A 2 -13.31 -9.99 -14.61
CA ALA A 2 -13.35 -11.21 -15.43
C ALA A 2 -14.55 -11.31 -16.42
N GLY A 3 -15.43 -10.31 -16.49
CA GLY A 3 -16.71 -10.40 -17.22
C GLY A 3 -17.09 -9.21 -18.12
N ASP A 4 -16.36 -8.09 -18.12
CA ASP A 4 -16.64 -7.01 -19.09
C ASP A 4 -15.69 -7.11 -20.29
N ASN A 5 -16.22 -7.65 -21.39
CA ASN A 5 -15.52 -7.84 -22.65
C ASN A 5 -16.04 -6.88 -23.74
N THR A 6 -16.79 -5.84 -23.39
CA THR A 6 -17.43 -4.95 -24.39
C THR A 6 -16.43 -4.15 -25.24
N TRP A 7 -15.18 -4.08 -24.79
CA TRP A 7 -14.08 -3.35 -25.41
C TRP A 7 -13.12 -4.25 -26.23
N THR A 8 -13.35 -5.56 -26.31
CA THR A 8 -12.53 -6.51 -27.08
C THR A 8 -13.39 -7.46 -27.91
N GLY A 9 -12.97 -7.77 -29.14
CA GLY A 9 -13.59 -8.81 -29.97
C GLY A 9 -13.08 -10.22 -29.66
N ASP A 10 -11.90 -10.32 -29.03
CA ASP A 10 -11.21 -11.59 -28.75
C ASP A 10 -11.14 -11.87 -27.25
N PRO A 11 -11.08 -13.15 -26.83
CA PRO A 11 -10.89 -13.53 -25.42
C PRO A 11 -9.57 -12.99 -24.87
N ILE A 12 -9.65 -12.22 -23.79
CA ILE A 12 -8.45 -11.74 -23.07
C ILE A 12 -7.95 -12.85 -22.15
N SER A 13 -6.68 -13.24 -22.34
CA SER A 13 -5.99 -14.12 -21.41
C SER A 13 -5.38 -13.28 -20.29
N PHE A 14 -6.04 -13.28 -19.12
CA PHE A 14 -5.58 -12.58 -17.93
C PHE A 14 -4.85 -13.52 -16.97
N LYS A 15 -3.70 -13.05 -16.47
CA LYS A 15 -2.90 -13.75 -15.45
C LYS A 15 -2.56 -12.78 -14.33
N PHE A 16 -2.97 -13.12 -13.11
CA PHE A 16 -2.72 -12.31 -11.93
C PHE A 16 -1.56 -12.90 -11.13
N ALA A 17 -0.47 -12.15 -11.03
CA ALA A 17 0.75 -12.57 -10.33
C ALA A 17 1.12 -11.62 -9.18
N ALA A 18 0.29 -10.62 -8.88
CA ALA A 18 0.52 -9.73 -7.75
C ALA A 18 0.42 -10.51 -6.44
N CYS A 19 1.28 -10.16 -5.48
CA CYS A 19 1.32 -10.81 -4.18
C CYS A 19 1.43 -9.73 -3.10
N SER A 20 0.65 -9.87 -2.04
CA SER A 20 0.74 -9.03 -0.85
C SER A 20 2.13 -9.16 -0.23
N GLY A 21 2.73 -8.04 0.19
CA GLY A 21 4.07 -8.03 0.78
C GLY A 21 5.22 -8.24 -0.21
N ALA A 22 4.96 -8.32 -1.52
CA ALA A 22 6.02 -8.49 -2.52
C ALA A 22 7.01 -7.32 -2.51
N HIS A 23 8.29 -7.67 -2.56
CA HIS A 23 9.42 -6.77 -2.77
C HIS A 23 9.83 -6.75 -4.24
N LEU A 24 10.59 -5.73 -4.65
CA LEU A 24 11.09 -5.60 -6.03
C LEU A 24 11.71 -6.91 -6.55
N GLN A 25 12.58 -7.54 -5.75
CA GLN A 25 13.29 -8.76 -6.13
C GLN A 25 12.37 -9.97 -6.44
N ASP A 26 11.16 -10.01 -5.87
CA ASP A 26 10.21 -11.12 -6.05
C ASP A 26 9.64 -11.16 -7.47
N ALA A 27 9.74 -10.03 -8.18
CA ALA A 27 9.31 -9.93 -9.57
C ALA A 27 10.11 -10.83 -10.50
N THR A 28 11.40 -11.08 -10.21
CA THR A 28 12.29 -11.87 -11.09
C THR A 28 13.05 -13.00 -10.42
N THR A 29 13.13 -13.06 -9.09
CA THR A 29 13.98 -14.03 -8.38
C THR A 29 13.29 -15.39 -8.24
N GLY A 30 13.99 -16.45 -8.66
CA GLY A 30 13.53 -17.83 -8.54
C GLY A 30 12.64 -18.30 -9.70
N SER A 31 12.39 -19.61 -9.74
CA SER A 31 11.59 -20.25 -10.80
C SER A 31 10.09 -19.96 -10.70
N ASN A 32 9.63 -19.42 -9.57
CA ASN A 32 8.24 -19.03 -9.33
C ASN A 32 8.06 -17.50 -9.18
N SER A 33 8.97 -16.71 -9.76
CA SER A 33 8.87 -15.24 -9.72
C SER A 33 7.60 -14.72 -10.38
N GLN A 34 7.17 -13.50 -10.02
CA GLN A 34 5.90 -12.95 -10.50
C GLN A 34 5.87 -12.82 -12.04
N ILE A 35 7.01 -12.50 -12.68
CA ILE A 35 7.08 -12.47 -14.14
C ILE A 35 6.89 -13.85 -14.78
N GLN A 36 7.37 -14.92 -14.15
CA GLN A 36 7.15 -16.30 -14.64
C GLN A 36 5.67 -16.69 -14.52
N GLN A 37 5.01 -16.29 -13.44
CA GLN A 37 3.57 -16.51 -13.24
C GLN A 37 2.72 -15.71 -14.24
N ALA A 38 3.06 -14.45 -14.48
CA ALA A 38 2.45 -13.62 -15.53
C ALA A 38 2.72 -14.19 -16.93
N GLY A 39 3.84 -14.90 -17.12
CA GLY A 39 4.22 -15.59 -18.33
C GLY A 39 4.57 -14.62 -19.45
N ARG A 40 3.81 -14.66 -20.54
CA ARG A 40 4.11 -13.94 -21.79
C ARG A 40 3.00 -12.91 -22.08
N PRO A 41 2.91 -11.78 -21.36
CA PRO A 41 1.89 -10.75 -21.57
C PRO A 41 2.21 -9.81 -22.74
N TYR A 42 1.18 -9.27 -23.42
CA TYR A 42 1.31 -8.09 -24.31
C TYR A 42 1.16 -6.78 -23.54
N LEU A 43 0.46 -6.79 -22.41
CA LEU A 43 0.31 -5.66 -21.49
C LEU A 43 0.64 -6.14 -20.09
N LEU A 44 1.58 -5.46 -19.43
CA LEU A 44 1.93 -5.68 -18.03
C LEU A 44 1.67 -4.40 -17.24
N THR A 45 0.77 -4.46 -16.28
CA THR A 45 0.64 -3.43 -15.23
C THR A 45 1.36 -3.92 -13.98
N MET A 46 2.15 -3.05 -13.36
CA MET A 46 2.85 -3.39 -12.12
C MET A 46 2.86 -2.22 -11.15
N GLN A 47 2.61 -2.52 -9.87
CA GLN A 47 2.83 -1.62 -8.76
C GLN A 47 3.76 -2.33 -7.79
N LEU A 48 5.04 -1.92 -7.76
CA LEU A 48 6.08 -2.55 -6.97
C LEU A 48 6.91 -1.48 -6.23
N GLY A 49 7.64 -1.87 -5.20
CA GLY A 49 8.56 -1.00 -4.47
C GLY A 49 8.02 -0.36 -3.19
N GLY A 50 6.72 -0.41 -2.89
CA GLY A 50 6.16 0.16 -1.66
C GLY A 50 6.71 -0.50 -0.39
N ASN A 51 6.93 -1.82 -0.44
CA ASN A 51 7.53 -2.57 0.66
C ASN A 51 9.04 -2.30 0.80
N ASP A 52 9.75 -2.16 -0.32
CA ASP A 52 11.17 -1.75 -0.37
C ASP A 52 11.37 -0.31 0.10
N ALA A 53 10.35 0.52 -0.08
CA ALA A 53 10.23 1.86 0.47
C ALA A 53 9.79 1.87 1.95
N HIS A 54 9.72 0.73 2.64
CA HIS A 54 9.39 0.63 4.07
C HIS A 54 8.04 1.23 4.47
N PHE A 55 7.07 1.34 3.56
CA PHE A 55 5.78 1.97 3.84
C PHE A 55 5.02 1.26 4.98
N GLY A 56 5.14 -0.07 5.07
CA GLY A 56 4.56 -0.85 6.16
C GLY A 56 5.03 -0.38 7.55
N GLU A 57 6.33 -0.09 7.73
CA GLU A 57 6.85 0.34 9.04
C GLU A 57 6.28 1.70 9.46
N ILE A 58 6.03 2.58 8.49
CA ILE A 58 5.39 3.88 8.73
C ILE A 58 3.96 3.69 9.21
N LEU A 59 3.18 2.84 8.57
CA LEU A 59 1.82 2.55 9.02
C LEU A 59 1.83 2.04 10.48
N ILE A 60 2.79 1.21 10.83
CA ILE A 60 2.95 0.71 12.19
C ILE A 60 3.27 1.85 13.16
N LYS A 61 4.33 2.61 12.90
CA LYS A 61 4.84 3.63 13.86
C LYS A 61 4.02 4.90 13.91
N CYS A 62 3.35 5.26 12.82
CA CYS A 62 2.65 6.54 12.69
C CYS A 62 1.13 6.43 12.78
N ILE A 63 0.53 5.31 12.37
CA ILE A 63 -0.93 5.21 12.19
C ILE A 63 -1.56 4.25 13.18
N TYR A 64 -1.00 3.04 13.32
CA TYR A 64 -1.67 1.94 14.00
C TYR A 64 -1.13 1.63 15.40
N VAL A 65 0.16 1.75 15.64
CA VAL A 65 0.77 1.29 16.90
C VAL A 65 1.36 2.41 17.72
N GLY A 66 2.14 3.30 17.11
CA GLY A 66 2.84 4.37 17.82
C GLY A 66 4.05 3.90 18.63
N ASP A 67 4.41 4.68 19.66
CA ASP A 67 5.58 4.45 20.50
C ASP A 67 5.28 3.48 21.64
N ILE A 68 5.51 2.19 21.39
CA ILE A 68 5.15 1.12 22.32
C ILE A 68 5.87 1.24 23.68
N THR A 69 7.18 1.51 23.65
CA THR A 69 8.07 1.42 24.82
C THR A 69 8.19 2.73 25.60
N THR A 70 7.65 3.82 25.07
CA THR A 70 7.73 5.16 25.67
C THR A 70 6.35 5.82 25.71
N ALA A 71 6.29 7.05 26.24
CA ALA A 71 5.12 7.89 26.00
C ALA A 71 4.93 8.08 24.49
N GLN A 72 3.67 8.12 24.06
CA GLN A 72 3.32 8.42 22.66
C GLN A 72 3.80 9.82 22.33
N ARG A 73 4.65 9.94 21.30
CA ARG A 73 5.11 11.22 20.77
C ARG A 73 4.59 11.36 19.35
N ASP A 74 3.59 12.21 19.18
CA ASP A 74 2.97 12.44 17.89
C ASP A 74 3.94 13.15 16.94
N TYR A 75 3.82 12.85 15.65
CA TYR A 75 4.55 13.59 14.63
C TYR A 75 4.17 15.08 14.70
N PRO A 76 5.14 16.03 14.67
CA PRO A 76 6.54 15.86 14.25
C PRO A 76 7.58 15.84 15.40
N ASP A 77 7.28 15.28 16.57
CA ASP A 77 8.27 15.20 17.66
C ASP A 77 9.50 14.39 17.21
N PRO A 78 10.72 14.98 17.20
CA PRO A 78 11.93 14.35 16.68
C PRO A 78 12.39 13.12 17.47
N ASP A 79 11.96 12.99 18.73
CA ASP A 79 12.25 11.83 19.55
C ASP A 79 11.24 10.69 19.36
N GLY A 80 10.10 10.96 18.72
CA GLY A 80 9.06 9.99 18.43
C GLY A 80 9.46 8.97 17.36
N GLY A 81 8.96 7.75 17.49
CA GLY A 81 9.24 6.65 16.55
C GLY A 81 8.72 6.93 15.14
N CYS A 82 7.56 7.61 15.03
CA CYS A 82 7.01 8.00 13.73
C CYS A 82 7.94 8.97 12.98
N PHE A 83 8.45 10.01 13.64
CA PHE A 83 9.38 10.94 13.02
C PHE A 83 10.65 10.22 12.53
N LYS A 84 11.22 9.36 13.38
CA LYS A 84 12.45 8.61 13.05
C LYS A 84 12.28 7.72 11.83
N VAL A 85 11.19 6.95 11.73
CA VAL A 85 10.96 6.08 10.56
C VAL A 85 10.74 6.90 9.29
N ILE A 86 10.03 8.04 9.38
CA ILE A 86 9.86 8.95 8.25
C ILE A 86 11.21 9.48 7.76
N MET A 87 12.10 9.89 8.67
CA MET A 87 13.43 10.38 8.29
C MET A 87 14.29 9.29 7.63
N THR A 88 14.23 8.04 8.13
CA THR A 88 14.91 6.91 7.51
C THR A 88 14.41 6.67 6.09
N TRP A 89 13.09 6.73 5.87
CA TRP A 89 12.52 6.57 4.55
C TRP A 89 12.92 7.70 3.60
N GLU A 90 12.84 8.95 4.06
CA GLU A 90 13.26 10.10 3.25
C GLU A 90 14.70 9.99 2.81
N ALA A 91 15.60 9.56 3.71
CA ALA A 91 16.99 9.33 3.37
C ALA A 91 17.15 8.24 2.30
N CYS A 92 16.33 7.19 2.32
CA CYS A 92 16.31 6.15 1.27
C CYS A 92 15.86 6.73 -0.09
N LEU A 93 14.84 7.59 -0.09
CA LEU A 93 14.33 8.23 -1.30
C LEU A 93 15.29 9.32 -1.84
N ASP A 94 16.03 10.01 -0.96
CA ASP A 94 17.02 11.04 -1.30
C ASP A 94 18.41 10.49 -1.64
N ALA A 95 18.66 9.21 -1.35
CA ALA A 95 19.94 8.59 -1.62
C ALA A 95 20.30 8.74 -3.10
N ALA A 96 21.51 9.19 -3.37
CA ALA A 96 21.99 9.32 -4.74
C ALA A 96 22.01 7.94 -5.42
N ALA A 97 21.65 7.91 -6.71
CA ALA A 97 21.77 6.71 -7.52
C ALA A 97 23.25 6.30 -7.60
N SER A 98 23.63 5.24 -6.88
CA SER A 98 24.99 4.73 -6.86
C SER A 98 25.00 3.21 -6.83
N GLU A 99 25.93 2.64 -7.57
CA GLU A 99 26.13 1.20 -7.70
C GLU A 99 27.07 0.71 -6.58
N GLY A 100 26.64 -0.25 -5.76
CA GLY A 100 27.56 -1.06 -4.93
C GLY A 100 27.46 -1.01 -3.39
N ALA A 101 26.76 -0.07 -2.75
CA ALA A 101 26.34 -0.18 -1.34
C ALA A 101 25.31 0.90 -0.97
N THR A 102 24.23 0.50 -0.27
CA THR A 102 22.95 1.25 -0.08
C THR A 102 22.38 1.76 -1.40
N LYS A 103 21.86 0.82 -2.21
CA LYS A 103 21.19 1.16 -3.47
C LYS A 103 19.99 2.06 -3.13
N SER A 104 19.93 3.23 -3.79
CA SER A 104 18.79 4.15 -3.68
C SER A 104 17.53 3.52 -4.24
N PHE A 105 16.35 3.92 -3.75
CA PHE A 105 15.07 3.45 -4.28
C PHE A 105 14.96 3.59 -5.82
N TYR A 106 15.45 4.68 -6.39
CA TYR A 106 15.51 4.86 -7.85
C TYR A 106 16.30 3.75 -8.55
N PHE A 107 17.51 3.48 -8.09
CA PHE A 107 18.39 2.47 -8.68
C PHE A 107 17.76 1.08 -8.59
N ASP A 108 17.21 0.71 -7.43
CA ASP A 108 16.58 -0.59 -7.24
C ASP A 108 15.35 -0.77 -8.12
N HIS A 109 14.48 0.24 -8.18
CA HIS A 109 13.29 0.18 -9.03
C HIS A 109 13.66 0.12 -10.51
N HIS A 110 14.61 0.94 -10.95
CA HIS A 110 15.06 0.96 -12.35
C HIS A 110 15.79 -0.36 -12.75
N ASP A 111 16.64 -0.90 -11.88
CA ASP A 111 17.32 -2.18 -12.11
C ASP A 111 16.31 -3.34 -12.16
N GLN A 112 15.28 -3.30 -11.31
CA GLN A 112 14.22 -4.31 -11.34
C GLN A 112 13.39 -4.25 -12.63
N LEU A 113 13.05 -3.06 -13.12
CA LEU A 113 12.42 -2.88 -14.43
C LEU A 113 13.31 -3.47 -15.54
N ARG A 114 14.61 -3.17 -15.51
CA ARG A 114 15.58 -3.72 -16.47
C ARG A 114 15.61 -5.24 -16.42
N ALA A 115 15.60 -5.83 -15.22
CA ALA A 115 15.60 -7.28 -15.04
C ALA A 115 14.32 -7.93 -15.61
N ILE A 116 13.14 -7.33 -15.40
CA ILE A 116 11.87 -7.81 -15.99
C ILE A 116 11.95 -7.77 -17.52
N LEU A 117 12.41 -6.65 -18.08
CA LEU A 117 12.50 -6.44 -19.53
C LEU A 117 13.54 -7.37 -20.18
N ALA A 118 14.59 -7.76 -19.44
CA ALA A 118 15.64 -8.66 -19.92
C ALA A 118 15.25 -10.15 -19.90
N THR A 119 14.09 -10.51 -19.34
CA THR A 119 13.63 -11.91 -19.33
C THR A 119 13.32 -12.42 -20.74
N ASP A 120 13.52 -13.72 -20.99
CA ASP A 120 13.16 -14.37 -22.27
C ASP A 120 11.66 -14.28 -22.60
N LEU A 121 10.83 -13.94 -21.61
CA LEU A 121 9.40 -13.73 -21.75
C LEU A 121 9.08 -12.41 -22.46
N ILE A 122 9.98 -11.41 -22.33
CA ILE A 122 9.74 -10.00 -22.67
C ILE A 122 10.76 -9.42 -23.67
N LYS A 123 12.06 -9.74 -23.57
CA LYS A 123 13.19 -9.00 -24.19
C LYS A 123 13.15 -8.76 -25.71
N GLU A 124 12.32 -9.49 -26.44
CA GLU A 124 12.15 -9.40 -27.90
C GLU A 124 10.66 -9.44 -28.28
N ARG A 125 9.78 -9.01 -27.39
CA ARG A 125 8.35 -9.10 -27.62
C ARG A 125 7.80 -7.87 -28.33
N ASP A 126 7.47 -8.04 -29.60
CA ASP A 126 6.75 -7.02 -30.37
C ASP A 126 5.37 -6.72 -29.77
N GLY A 127 5.04 -5.43 -29.71
CA GLY A 127 3.76 -4.94 -29.19
C GLY A 127 3.59 -5.11 -27.68
N PHE A 128 4.66 -5.34 -26.93
CA PHE A 128 4.63 -5.34 -25.47
C PHE A 128 4.53 -3.91 -24.91
N TYR A 129 3.67 -3.72 -23.91
CA TYR A 129 3.53 -2.50 -23.12
C TYR A 129 3.66 -2.80 -21.61
N LEU A 130 4.35 -1.92 -20.90
CA LEU A 130 4.49 -1.92 -19.44
C LEU A 130 3.99 -0.59 -18.89
N TYR A 131 3.07 -0.66 -17.91
CA TYR A 131 2.66 0.48 -17.10
C TYR A 131 3.07 0.25 -15.65
N ALA A 132 4.03 1.05 -15.17
CA ALA A 132 4.34 1.14 -13.76
C ALA A 132 3.30 2.06 -13.11
N VAL A 133 2.48 1.51 -12.23
CA VAL A 133 1.43 2.21 -11.52
C VAL A 133 2.01 2.74 -10.21
N GLY A 134 1.85 4.04 -9.96
CA GLY A 134 2.24 4.70 -8.72
C GLY A 134 1.30 4.39 -7.55
N TYR A 135 1.51 5.08 -6.44
CA TYR A 135 0.65 5.04 -5.26
C TYR A 135 -0.22 6.29 -5.22
N ALA A 136 -1.46 6.16 -4.76
CA ALA A 136 -2.29 7.32 -4.51
C ALA A 136 -1.83 8.07 -3.25
N GLU A 137 -2.12 9.37 -3.19
CA GLU A 137 -2.11 10.08 -1.91
C GLU A 137 -3.22 9.53 -1.02
N PHE A 138 -2.92 9.30 0.26
CA PHE A 138 -3.79 8.56 1.15
C PHE A 138 -4.75 9.44 1.94
N PHE A 139 -4.38 10.71 2.18
CA PHE A 139 -5.16 11.63 3.02
C PHE A 139 -5.61 12.85 2.23
N ASN A 140 -6.75 13.44 2.60
CA ASN A 140 -7.05 14.80 2.18
C ASN A 140 -6.21 15.78 3.03
N VAL A 141 -5.46 16.65 2.35
CA VAL A 141 -4.66 17.73 2.96
C VAL A 141 -5.01 19.11 2.36
N LYS A 142 -6.03 19.17 1.51
CA LYS A 142 -6.29 20.29 0.59
C LYS A 142 -7.42 21.20 1.05
N SER A 143 -8.15 20.87 2.11
CA SER A 143 -9.27 21.67 2.62
C SER A 143 -9.16 21.91 4.14
N PRO A 144 -9.39 23.14 4.66
CA PRO A 144 -9.55 23.36 6.09
C PRO A 144 -10.63 22.49 6.74
N ASP A 145 -11.61 22.03 5.95
CA ASP A 145 -12.66 21.13 6.43
C ASP A 145 -12.15 19.70 6.72
N SER A 146 -10.90 19.35 6.38
CA SER A 146 -10.28 18.08 6.79
C SER A 146 -9.71 18.11 8.21
N ASP A 147 -9.72 19.28 8.88
CA ASP A 147 -9.16 19.45 10.22
C ASP A 147 -9.87 18.62 11.30
N TRP A 148 -11.09 18.12 11.03
CA TRP A 148 -11.80 17.20 11.92
C TRP A 148 -10.97 15.95 12.25
N CYS A 149 -10.07 15.57 11.34
CA CYS A 149 -9.23 14.39 11.45
C CYS A 149 -8.00 14.60 12.37
N ASN A 150 -7.64 15.85 12.69
CA ASN A 150 -6.39 16.20 13.39
C ASN A 150 -6.21 15.53 14.76
N ASP A 151 -7.30 15.38 15.49
CA ASP A 151 -7.32 14.79 16.83
C ASP A 151 -7.83 13.33 16.81
N GLN A 152 -8.07 12.78 15.63
CA GLN A 152 -8.46 11.38 15.47
C GLN A 152 -7.23 10.48 15.50
N SER A 153 -7.47 9.19 15.74
CA SER A 153 -6.44 8.16 15.66
C SER A 153 -7.01 6.91 15.02
N PHE A 154 -6.20 6.24 14.21
CA PHE A 154 -6.46 4.85 13.82
C PHE A 154 -5.73 3.83 14.69
N GLY A 155 -5.16 4.28 15.80
CA GLY A 155 -4.31 3.48 16.65
C GLY A 155 -5.02 2.39 17.43
N ILE A 156 -4.37 1.24 17.57
CA ILE A 156 -4.85 0.07 18.34
C ILE A 156 -4.12 -0.14 19.66
N ILE A 157 -2.86 0.28 19.76
CA ILE A 157 -2.06 0.12 20.99
C ILE A 157 -1.85 1.49 21.62
N LYS A 158 -1.14 2.37 20.93
CA LYS A 158 -1.20 3.81 21.21
C LYS A 158 -2.19 4.44 20.25
N ALA A 159 -2.64 5.63 20.59
CA ALA A 159 -3.50 6.45 19.74
C ALA A 159 -2.68 7.61 19.13
N PRO A 160 -1.74 7.33 18.20
CA PRO A 160 -1.01 8.40 17.51
C PRO A 160 -2.02 9.28 16.76
N LYS A 161 -1.86 10.59 16.87
CA LYS A 161 -2.76 11.52 16.20
C LYS A 161 -2.53 11.58 14.69
N LEU A 162 -3.63 11.59 13.97
CA LEU A 162 -3.71 11.85 12.53
C LEU A 162 -3.63 13.36 12.26
N SER A 163 -2.54 13.99 12.67
CA SER A 163 -2.37 15.43 12.51
C SER A 163 -2.19 15.81 11.03
N ASN A 164 -2.59 17.03 10.67
CA ASN A 164 -2.37 17.58 9.34
C ASN A 164 -0.89 17.58 8.95
N ALA A 165 0.01 17.78 9.92
CA ALA A 165 1.44 17.68 9.70
C ALA A 165 1.82 16.26 9.23
N LEU A 166 1.26 15.23 9.87
CA LEU A 166 1.47 13.84 9.47
C LEU A 166 0.86 13.56 8.09
N HIS A 167 -0.39 13.94 7.83
CA HIS A 167 -1.06 13.74 6.54
C HIS A 167 -0.28 14.37 5.38
N THR A 168 0.11 15.63 5.56
CA THR A 168 0.89 16.39 4.57
C THR A 168 2.21 15.69 4.29
N LYS A 169 2.87 15.21 5.34
CA LYS A 169 4.14 14.50 5.21
C LYS A 169 3.98 13.18 4.46
N LEU A 170 3.00 12.35 4.81
CA LEU A 170 2.76 11.07 4.17
C LEU A 170 2.37 11.22 2.69
N ASN A 171 1.54 12.20 2.35
CA ASN A 171 1.21 12.48 0.95
C ASN A 171 2.43 12.98 0.17
N ALA A 172 3.26 13.86 0.76
CA ALA A 172 4.49 14.32 0.12
C ALA A 172 5.45 13.16 -0.18
N LEU A 173 5.49 12.15 0.70
CA LEU A 173 6.27 10.94 0.49
C LEU A 173 5.70 10.07 -0.64
N SER A 174 4.37 9.88 -0.71
CA SER A 174 3.73 9.21 -1.85
C SER A 174 4.05 9.91 -3.17
N VAL A 175 3.96 11.24 -3.21
CA VAL A 175 4.33 12.04 -4.39
C VAL A 175 5.80 11.84 -4.78
N LYS A 176 6.70 11.79 -3.80
CA LYS A 176 8.13 11.57 -4.05
C LYS A 176 8.41 10.17 -4.59
N VAL A 177 7.81 9.12 -4.02
CA VAL A 177 7.89 7.75 -4.54
C VAL A 177 7.41 7.69 -5.99
N ASN A 178 6.25 8.30 -6.28
CA ASN A 178 5.71 8.37 -7.63
C ASN A 178 6.65 9.06 -8.62
N SER A 179 7.25 10.19 -8.21
CA SER A 179 8.23 10.89 -9.04
C SER A 179 9.46 10.02 -9.34
N ILE A 180 9.91 9.21 -8.38
CA ILE A 180 11.04 8.29 -8.58
C ILE A 180 10.64 7.12 -9.51
N ILE A 181 9.43 6.56 -9.36
CA ILE A 181 8.91 5.53 -10.27
C ILE A 181 8.81 6.10 -11.69
N GLU A 182 8.23 7.29 -11.85
CA GLU A 182 8.15 7.99 -13.13
C GLU A 182 9.54 8.15 -13.75
N GLN A 183 10.49 8.70 -12.99
CA GLN A 183 11.87 8.88 -13.43
C GLN A 183 12.48 7.55 -13.87
N SER A 184 12.29 6.47 -13.10
CA SER A 184 12.85 5.14 -13.40
C SER A 184 12.30 4.56 -14.70
N THR A 185 11.03 4.80 -15.03
CA THR A 185 10.42 4.38 -16.30
C THR A 185 10.90 5.23 -17.47
N SER A 186 10.97 6.55 -17.30
CA SER A 186 11.46 7.46 -18.35
C SER A 186 12.92 7.19 -18.75
N GLY A 187 13.71 6.62 -17.83
CA GLY A 187 15.10 6.26 -18.06
C GLY A 187 15.32 5.22 -19.18
N PHE A 188 14.27 4.51 -19.61
CA PHE A 188 14.36 3.55 -20.71
C PHE A 188 14.18 4.18 -22.11
N ALA A 189 13.76 5.45 -22.20
CA ALA A 189 13.51 6.14 -23.47
C ALA A 189 12.66 5.32 -24.47
N ASN A 190 11.65 4.63 -23.96
CA ASN A 190 10.78 3.72 -24.71
C ASN A 190 9.32 4.04 -24.44
N ASP A 191 8.58 4.42 -25.49
CA ASP A 191 7.17 4.83 -25.40
C ASP A 191 6.22 3.71 -24.95
N HIS A 192 6.67 2.46 -24.90
CA HIS A 192 5.89 1.33 -24.40
C HIS A 192 6.09 1.08 -22.90
N ILE A 193 7.03 1.78 -22.24
CA ILE A 193 7.30 1.68 -20.81
C ILE A 193 6.89 3.01 -20.18
N ARG A 194 5.75 3.03 -19.50
CA ARG A 194 5.14 4.27 -19.01
C ARG A 194 4.86 4.21 -17.52
N PHE A 195 4.78 5.39 -16.92
CA PHE A 195 4.25 5.59 -15.59
C PHE A 195 2.78 6.01 -15.65
N PHE A 196 1.99 5.51 -14.71
CA PHE A 196 0.63 5.95 -14.46
C PHE A 196 0.48 6.42 -13.02
N ASN A 197 0.05 7.67 -12.82
CA ASN A 197 -0.22 8.22 -11.50
C ASN A 197 -1.71 8.07 -11.18
N PRO A 198 -2.10 7.19 -10.23
CA PRO A 198 -3.51 7.02 -9.90
C PRO A 198 -4.04 8.09 -8.94
N SER A 199 -3.19 8.94 -8.34
CA SER A 199 -3.57 9.77 -7.17
C SER A 199 -4.80 10.66 -7.39
N THR A 200 -4.96 11.22 -8.60
CA THR A 200 -6.10 12.10 -8.91
C THR A 200 -7.44 11.37 -8.97
N LEU A 201 -7.42 10.05 -9.20
CA LEU A 201 -8.63 9.22 -9.19
C LEU A 201 -9.21 9.05 -7.79
N PHE A 202 -8.39 9.30 -6.75
CA PHE A 202 -8.77 9.13 -5.35
C PHE A 202 -9.31 10.41 -4.71
N GLU A 203 -9.41 11.53 -5.43
CA GLU A 203 -9.98 12.77 -4.88
C GLU A 203 -11.43 12.53 -4.41
N ASN A 204 -11.74 12.98 -3.19
CA ASN A 204 -13.00 12.73 -2.48
C ASN A 204 -13.18 11.29 -1.95
N HIS A 205 -12.14 10.45 -2.08
CA HIS A 205 -12.14 9.05 -1.63
C HIS A 205 -10.94 8.69 -0.75
N ARG A 206 -10.17 9.70 -0.32
CA ARG A 206 -9.03 9.53 0.59
C ARG A 206 -9.49 9.39 2.04
N PHE A 207 -8.57 9.07 2.93
CA PHE A 207 -8.80 9.27 4.35
C PHE A 207 -8.99 10.76 4.66
N CYS A 208 -9.79 11.06 5.69
CA CYS A 208 -10.01 12.43 6.19
C CYS A 208 -10.64 13.43 5.20
N GLU A 209 -11.44 12.96 4.23
CA GLU A 209 -12.18 13.85 3.31
C GLU A 209 -13.20 14.74 4.06
N PRO A 210 -13.54 15.93 3.52
CA PRO A 210 -14.55 16.81 4.08
C PRO A 210 -15.92 16.12 4.23
N GLY A 211 -16.58 16.31 5.37
CA GLY A 211 -17.89 15.71 5.65
C GLY A 211 -17.84 14.23 6.07
N HIS A 212 -16.67 13.60 6.07
CA HIS A 212 -16.48 12.27 6.63
C HIS A 212 -16.38 12.31 8.16
N ASN A 213 -16.61 11.17 8.78
CA ASN A 213 -16.32 10.87 10.18
C ASN A 213 -15.60 9.52 10.28
N LEU A 214 -15.33 9.03 11.50
CA LEU A 214 -14.65 7.75 11.71
C LEU A 214 -15.36 6.57 11.03
N ASN A 215 -16.70 6.51 11.02
CA ASN A 215 -17.41 5.42 10.36
C ASN A 215 -17.13 5.37 8.86
N ASN A 216 -16.95 6.52 8.19
CA ASN A 216 -16.55 6.54 6.78
C ASN A 216 -15.15 5.96 6.56
N GLN A 217 -14.23 6.19 7.51
CA GLN A 217 -12.84 5.70 7.43
C GLN A 217 -12.74 4.19 7.62
N TYR A 218 -13.65 3.62 8.41
CA TYR A 218 -13.65 2.20 8.75
C TYR A 218 -14.63 1.42 7.87
N PHE A 219 -15.92 1.69 7.97
CA PHE A 219 -16.96 0.72 7.58
C PHE A 219 -17.63 1.04 6.25
N LEU A 220 -17.55 2.27 5.77
CA LEU A 220 -18.27 2.69 4.56
C LEU A 220 -17.38 2.68 3.31
N ASN A 221 -18.05 2.78 2.16
CA ASN A 221 -17.44 2.77 0.83
C ASN A 221 -17.00 4.15 0.34
N ASP A 222 -17.12 5.18 1.17
CA ASP A 222 -16.69 6.54 0.82
C ASP A 222 -15.16 6.62 0.68
N VAL A 223 -14.43 5.93 1.56
CA VAL A 223 -12.96 5.81 1.50
C VAL A 223 -12.57 4.57 0.73
N TRP A 224 -11.71 4.74 -0.28
CA TRP A 224 -11.29 3.67 -1.19
C TRP A 224 -10.03 2.93 -0.77
N PHE A 225 -9.52 3.22 0.42
CA PHE A 225 -8.43 2.47 1.04
C PHE A 225 -8.97 1.60 2.17
N TRP A 226 -8.44 0.39 2.29
CA TRP A 226 -8.67 -0.43 3.47
C TRP A 226 -8.02 0.21 4.68
N ASN A 227 -8.81 0.40 5.74
CA ASN A 227 -8.30 0.60 7.09
C ASN A 227 -8.28 -0.77 7.81
N MET A 228 -8.16 -0.79 9.14
CA MET A 228 -8.25 -2.03 9.96
C MET A 228 -9.67 -2.62 10.05
N SER A 229 -10.58 -2.26 9.17
CA SER A 229 -11.91 -2.85 9.19
C SER A 229 -11.85 -4.27 8.65
N PRO A 230 -12.54 -5.21 9.29
CA PRO A 230 -12.63 -6.55 8.77
C PRO A 230 -13.37 -6.54 7.41
N PRO A 231 -13.16 -7.54 6.54
CA PRO A 231 -13.78 -7.63 5.22
C PRO A 231 -15.32 -7.79 5.27
N GLU A 232 -15.88 -7.96 6.46
CA GLU A 232 -17.28 -8.22 6.79
C GLU A 232 -18.28 -7.20 6.21
N ASP A 233 -17.82 -6.00 5.82
CA ASP A 233 -18.63 -4.94 5.20
C ASP A 233 -18.75 -5.04 3.66
N ASP A 234 -18.21 -6.08 3.03
CA ASP A 234 -18.56 -6.45 1.66
C ASP A 234 -19.80 -7.37 1.65
N LEU A 235 -20.78 -7.09 0.80
CA LEU A 235 -22.17 -7.62 0.82
C LEU A 235 -22.32 -9.16 0.66
N GLN A 236 -21.25 -9.95 0.78
CA GLN A 236 -21.23 -11.40 0.53
C GLN A 236 -20.75 -12.26 1.72
N TYR A 237 -20.68 -11.73 2.94
CA TYR A 237 -20.08 -12.46 4.07
C TYR A 237 -20.99 -13.47 4.80
N ALA A 238 -22.19 -13.78 4.31
CA ALA A 238 -23.10 -14.70 5.01
C ALA A 238 -22.63 -16.17 5.09
N THR A 239 -21.41 -16.53 4.65
CA THR A 239 -21.03 -17.94 4.42
C THR A 239 -19.63 -18.40 4.87
N LEU A 240 -18.87 -17.66 5.68
CA LEU A 240 -17.55 -18.13 6.14
C LEU A 240 -17.55 -18.57 7.62
N GLN A 241 -16.91 -19.70 7.91
CA GLN A 241 -16.81 -20.31 9.24
C GLN A 241 -15.37 -20.26 9.79
N ASP A 242 -15.27 -20.02 11.09
CA ASP A 242 -14.16 -20.28 12.03
C ASP A 242 -12.85 -19.46 11.96
N THR A 243 -12.61 -18.61 10.95
CA THR A 243 -11.50 -17.62 11.00
C THR A 243 -11.86 -16.28 11.67
N ASP A 244 -13.14 -16.03 11.92
CA ASP A 244 -13.71 -14.77 12.44
C ASP A 244 -13.51 -14.50 13.94
N ARG A 245 -12.80 -15.37 14.68
CA ARG A 245 -12.71 -15.23 16.15
C ARG A 245 -11.90 -14.03 16.62
N LEU A 246 -10.97 -13.58 15.78
CA LEU A 246 -10.22 -12.36 16.00
C LEU A 246 -11.03 -11.17 15.48
N GLU A 247 -11.66 -11.27 14.31
CA GLU A 247 -12.45 -10.20 13.67
C GLU A 247 -13.55 -9.59 14.58
N THR A 248 -14.35 -10.43 15.27
CA THR A 248 -15.37 -9.94 16.22
C THR A 248 -14.77 -9.24 17.46
N ALA A 249 -13.54 -9.58 17.83
CA ALA A 249 -12.86 -9.01 18.99
C ALA A 249 -12.44 -7.54 18.81
N TRP A 250 -12.18 -7.18 17.55
CA TRP A 250 -11.70 -5.86 17.16
C TRP A 250 -12.85 -4.85 17.11
N ALA A 251 -14.06 -5.30 16.75
CA ALA A 251 -15.29 -4.52 16.91
C ALA A 251 -15.68 -4.32 18.39
N GLN A 252 -15.21 -5.18 19.31
CA GLN A 252 -15.58 -5.20 20.73
C GLN A 252 -14.43 -4.81 21.68
N ASN A 253 -13.77 -3.68 21.42
CA ASN A 253 -12.84 -3.06 22.38
C ASN A 253 -11.70 -4.00 22.85
N TYR A 254 -11.08 -4.73 21.91
CA TYR A 254 -9.94 -5.64 22.12
C TYR A 254 -10.24 -6.90 22.93
N THR A 255 -11.48 -7.39 22.88
CA THR A 255 -11.92 -8.57 23.65
C THR A 255 -12.22 -9.74 22.71
N PHE A 256 -11.43 -10.81 22.75
CA PHE A 256 -11.66 -12.04 21.97
C PHE A 256 -13.05 -12.64 22.24
N ILE A 257 -13.60 -13.43 21.31
CA ILE A 257 -14.93 -14.07 21.46
C ILE A 257 -15.06 -14.92 22.73
N ASN A 258 -13.95 -15.32 23.34
CA ASN A 258 -13.91 -15.99 24.65
C ASN A 258 -13.81 -15.00 25.84
N ASP A 259 -14.22 -13.75 25.65
CA ASP A 259 -14.14 -12.63 26.62
C ASP A 259 -12.73 -12.32 27.13
N THR A 260 -11.67 -12.74 26.43
CA THR A 260 -10.28 -12.50 26.83
C THR A 260 -9.72 -11.27 26.15
N GLN A 261 -9.10 -10.37 26.91
CA GLN A 261 -8.46 -9.18 26.33
C GLN A 261 -7.21 -9.57 25.52
N ALA A 262 -7.07 -9.01 24.31
CA ALA A 262 -5.91 -9.24 23.46
C ALA A 262 -4.63 -8.71 24.11
N THR A 263 -3.57 -9.52 24.12
CA THR A 263 -2.27 -9.07 24.62
C THR A 263 -1.56 -8.21 23.59
N GLN A 264 -0.66 -7.35 24.06
CA GLN A 264 0.13 -6.47 23.19
C GLN A 264 0.95 -7.25 22.15
N ASP A 265 1.54 -8.38 22.53
CA ASP A 265 2.32 -9.23 21.61
C ASP A 265 1.43 -9.86 20.53
N GLN A 266 0.19 -10.21 20.85
CA GLN A 266 -0.78 -10.70 19.88
C GLN A 266 -1.16 -9.62 18.87
N LEU A 267 -1.41 -8.39 19.33
CA LEU A 267 -1.68 -7.25 18.46
C LEU A 267 -0.48 -6.92 17.55
N LEU A 268 0.75 -6.94 18.10
CA LEU A 268 1.97 -6.70 17.34
C LEU A 268 2.26 -7.78 16.29
N ASN A 269 1.93 -9.04 16.59
CA ASN A 269 2.09 -10.14 15.63
C ASN A 269 1.11 -10.04 14.45
N ILE A 270 -0.12 -9.54 14.66
CA ILE A 270 -1.11 -9.28 13.60
C ILE A 270 -0.64 -8.16 12.66
N ILE A 271 0.17 -7.25 13.19
CA ILE A 271 0.67 -6.08 12.48
C ILE A 271 2.02 -6.35 11.81
N SER A 272 2.74 -7.40 12.23
CA SER A 272 4.09 -7.71 11.77
C SER A 272 4.09 -8.19 10.32
N PRO A 273 4.86 -7.56 9.42
CA PRO A 273 4.98 -7.98 8.02
C PRO A 273 5.78 -9.27 7.84
N THR A 274 6.35 -9.85 8.92
CA THR A 274 7.18 -11.07 8.86
C THR A 274 6.44 -12.36 9.22
N GLY A 275 5.18 -12.26 9.66
CA GLY A 275 4.31 -13.42 9.89
C GLY A 275 3.71 -13.87 8.56
N ASN A 276 3.64 -15.18 8.36
CA ASN A 276 2.97 -15.91 7.27
C ASN A 276 2.25 -15.03 6.21
N PRO A 277 2.59 -15.07 4.91
CA PRO A 277 1.91 -14.29 3.87
C PRO A 277 0.37 -14.50 3.79
N ASP A 278 -0.16 -15.52 4.46
CA ASP A 278 -1.60 -15.75 4.64
C ASP A 278 -2.23 -14.95 5.81
N ASP A 279 -1.45 -14.32 6.69
CA ASP A 279 -1.92 -13.41 7.75
C ASP A 279 -2.24 -12.03 7.15
N SER A 280 -3.37 -12.03 6.47
CA SER A 280 -3.96 -11.02 5.61
C SER A 280 -4.20 -9.61 6.18
N TRP A 281 -3.74 -9.30 7.40
CA TRP A 281 -3.99 -8.02 8.07
C TRP A 281 -2.90 -6.97 7.83
N SER A 282 -1.63 -7.38 7.78
CA SER A 282 -0.52 -6.44 7.64
C SER A 282 -0.43 -5.87 6.22
N GLY A 283 -0.71 -6.69 5.20
CA GLY A 283 -0.60 -6.35 3.78
C GLY A 283 -1.89 -5.86 3.10
N ARG A 284 -3.00 -5.64 3.82
CA ARG A 284 -4.21 -5.03 3.25
C ARG A 284 -4.36 -3.55 3.55
N ARG A 285 -3.81 -3.07 4.66
CA ARG A 285 -4.00 -1.69 5.11
C ARG A 285 -3.41 -0.73 4.08
N PHE A 286 -4.18 0.30 3.72
CA PHE A 286 -3.86 1.27 2.68
C PHE A 286 -3.80 0.67 1.25
N HIS A 287 -4.18 -0.60 1.05
CA HIS A 287 -4.53 -1.12 -0.28
C HIS A 287 -5.92 -0.67 -0.69
N LEU A 288 -6.20 -0.75 -1.99
CA LEU A 288 -7.48 -0.32 -2.54
C LEU A 288 -8.60 -1.27 -2.12
N LYS A 289 -9.76 -0.71 -1.76
CA LYS A 289 -11.04 -1.42 -1.72
C LYS A 289 -11.48 -1.72 -3.15
N THR A 290 -12.51 -2.56 -3.31
CA THR A 290 -13.09 -2.92 -4.61
C THR A 290 -13.37 -1.69 -5.50
N LEU A 291 -13.95 -0.62 -4.93
CA LEU A 291 -14.24 0.61 -5.69
C LEU A 291 -12.98 1.38 -6.10
N GLY A 292 -11.94 1.37 -5.28
CA GLY A 292 -10.65 1.97 -5.62
C GLY A 292 -9.97 1.25 -6.78
N HIS A 293 -10.06 -0.08 -6.82
CA HIS A 293 -9.55 -0.87 -7.95
C HIS A 293 -10.25 -0.51 -9.26
N VAL A 294 -11.60 -0.44 -9.25
CA VAL A 294 -12.40 -0.10 -10.45
C VAL A 294 -12.06 1.29 -11.00
N ALA A 295 -11.71 2.24 -10.14
CA ALA A 295 -11.37 3.60 -10.58
C ALA A 295 -9.94 3.72 -11.13
N SER A 296 -9.02 2.84 -10.71
CA SER A 296 -7.60 2.84 -11.09
C SER A 296 -7.26 2.06 -12.37
N GLU A 297 -8.27 1.41 -12.95
CA GLU A 297 -8.22 0.59 -14.17
C GLU A 297 -8.76 1.35 -15.39
#